data_AF-A0A3R7D1B9-F1
#
_entry.id   AF-A0A3R7D1B9-F1
#
_cell.length_a   1.000
_cell.length_b   1.000
_cell.length_c   1.000
_cell.angle_alpha   90.00
_cell.angle_beta   90.00
_cell.angle_gamma   90.00
#
_symmetry.space_group_name_H-M   'P 1'
#
loop_
_entity.id
_entity.type
_entity.pdbx_description
1 polymer ?
#
loop_
_entity_poly.entity_id
_entity_poly.type
_entity_poly.pdbx_seq_one_letter_code
_entity_poly.pdbx_strand_id
1 'polypeptide(L)'
;MKMKKAKKCVICNIRKGRRFCIKENDFICSRCCGLIRDTQLCPSDCPYISSLAEKKEVGELPLYKVLMTTQKGSRSILVAREKENGNLQFISALVDEWKMGLKDCFGKHDVSKKEFNKLVARMPQYADAELNECREIIKRGILVAEAIGLKIPKEFRVFKYILGDLDKVEVTGSLYRCFECGKGDLPDDIVEQIKEVTRHDVAAGVCGTEKETMIYFVCDKCKREKEEEVGEVEEVK
;
A
#
# COMPACT_ATOMS: atom_id res chain seq x y z
N MET A 1 10.80 -53.17 -15.64
CA MET A 1 11.40 -52.13 -14.75
C MET A 1 10.50 -51.95 -13.53
N LYS A 2 11.00 -52.13 -12.30
CA LYS A 2 10.22 -51.86 -11.07
C LYS A 2 10.05 -50.34 -10.91
N MET A 3 8.81 -49.84 -10.93
CA MET A 3 8.52 -48.44 -10.63
C MET A 3 8.97 -48.11 -9.19
N LYS A 4 9.95 -47.21 -9.03
CA LYS A 4 10.36 -46.70 -7.71
C LYS A 4 9.15 -46.07 -7.02
N LYS A 5 8.88 -46.45 -5.75
CA LYS A 5 7.81 -45.84 -4.94
C LYS A 5 8.02 -44.33 -4.90
N ALA A 6 6.97 -43.57 -5.21
CA ALA A 6 7.02 -42.10 -5.16
C ALA A 6 7.29 -41.64 -3.72
N LYS A 7 8.32 -40.80 -3.53
CA LYS A 7 8.63 -40.18 -2.23
C LYS A 7 7.41 -39.41 -1.70
N LYS A 8 7.18 -39.49 -0.39
CA LYS A 8 6.16 -38.67 0.30
C LYS A 8 6.73 -37.27 0.54
N CYS A 9 5.83 -36.29 0.66
CA CYS A 9 6.17 -34.91 0.97
C CYS A 9 6.74 -34.81 2.38
N VAL A 10 7.98 -34.31 2.54
CA VAL A 10 8.63 -34.21 3.86
C VAL A 10 7.86 -33.31 4.85
N ILE A 11 7.14 -32.29 4.36
CA ILE A 11 6.38 -31.36 5.22
C ILE A 11 5.12 -31.98 5.83
N CYS A 12 4.36 -32.78 5.07
CA CYS A 12 3.05 -33.25 5.51
C CYS A 12 2.95 -34.76 5.64
N ASN A 13 3.90 -35.53 5.11
CA ASN A 13 3.94 -37.00 5.09
C ASN A 13 2.67 -37.72 4.56
N ILE A 14 1.72 -36.96 4.01
CA ILE A 14 0.44 -37.44 3.48
C ILE A 14 0.48 -37.48 1.95
N ARG A 15 0.87 -36.36 1.33
CA ARG A 15 0.82 -36.20 -0.14
C ARG A 15 2.11 -36.69 -0.80
N LYS A 16 2.02 -37.03 -2.09
CA LYS A 16 3.20 -37.37 -2.91
C LYS A 16 4.11 -36.13 -3.07
N GLY A 17 5.40 -36.28 -2.78
CA GLY A 17 6.42 -35.28 -3.00
C GLY A 17 6.75 -35.23 -4.49
N ARG A 18 6.38 -34.14 -5.16
CA ARG A 18 6.56 -33.96 -6.62
C ARG A 18 7.49 -32.79 -6.97
N ARG A 19 7.89 -31.99 -5.98
CA ARG A 19 8.73 -30.81 -6.15
C ARG A 19 9.93 -30.95 -5.22
N PHE A 20 11.15 -30.78 -5.72
CA PHE A 20 12.32 -30.71 -4.85
C PHE A 20 12.39 -29.30 -4.24
N CYS A 21 12.45 -29.22 -2.91
CA CYS A 21 12.60 -27.95 -2.20
C CYS A 21 14.05 -27.81 -1.76
N ILE A 22 14.72 -26.75 -2.22
CA ILE A 22 16.11 -26.47 -1.86
C ILE A 22 16.23 -26.20 -0.36
N LYS A 23 15.30 -25.43 0.22
CA LYS A 23 15.28 -25.10 1.66
C LYS A 23 15.15 -26.33 2.56
N GLU A 24 14.26 -27.25 2.20
CA GLU A 24 14.03 -28.47 2.98
C GLU A 24 14.96 -29.62 2.55
N ASN A 25 15.74 -29.41 1.49
CA ASN A 25 16.60 -30.39 0.85
C ASN A 25 15.93 -31.76 0.56
N ASP A 26 14.62 -31.75 0.28
CA ASP A 26 13.87 -32.97 -0.05
C ASP A 26 12.61 -32.67 -0.87
N PHE A 27 11.88 -33.72 -1.24
CA PHE A 27 10.66 -33.63 -2.02
C PHE A 27 9.46 -33.21 -1.18
N ILE A 28 8.77 -32.16 -1.63
CA ILE A 28 7.53 -31.64 -1.06
C ILE A 28 6.37 -31.72 -2.07
N CYS A 29 5.13 -31.65 -1.59
CA CYS A 29 3.96 -31.57 -2.44
C CYS A 29 3.67 -30.13 -2.87
N SER A 30 2.89 -29.98 -3.94
CA SER A 30 2.52 -28.65 -4.47
C SER A 30 1.80 -27.77 -3.46
N ARG A 31 0.94 -28.33 -2.60
CA ARG A 31 0.20 -27.58 -1.57
C ARG A 31 1.11 -27.06 -0.46
N CYS A 32 1.95 -27.92 0.13
CA CYS A 32 2.92 -27.48 1.13
C CYS A 32 3.87 -26.44 0.53
N CYS A 33 4.37 -26.69 -0.68
CA CYS A 33 5.18 -25.71 -1.41
C CYS A 33 4.46 -24.36 -1.55
N GLY A 34 3.19 -24.33 -1.95
CA GLY A 34 2.43 -23.07 -2.06
C GLY A 34 2.16 -22.36 -0.73
N LEU A 35 2.12 -23.10 0.39
CA LEU A 35 1.89 -22.53 1.73
C LEU A 35 3.15 -21.91 2.33
N ILE A 36 4.32 -22.53 2.09
CA ILE A 36 5.60 -22.08 2.66
C ILE A 36 6.43 -21.24 1.69
N ARG A 37 6.01 -21.13 0.43
CA ARG A 37 6.73 -20.39 -0.60
C ARG A 37 6.60 -18.90 -0.34
N ASP A 38 7.75 -18.27 -0.22
CA ASP A 38 7.93 -16.85 0.03
C ASP A 38 9.02 -16.34 -0.92
N THR A 39 8.72 -15.29 -1.68
CA THR A 39 9.63 -14.70 -2.67
C THR A 39 10.87 -14.05 -2.04
N GLN A 40 10.85 -13.76 -0.74
CA GLN A 40 11.98 -13.18 -0.02
C GLN A 40 12.86 -14.24 0.66
N LEU A 41 12.29 -15.41 1.01
CA LEU A 41 13.00 -16.46 1.76
C LEU A 41 13.35 -17.69 0.91
N CYS A 42 12.74 -17.85 -0.26
CA CYS A 42 13.06 -18.95 -1.16
C CYS A 42 14.25 -18.57 -2.06
N PRO A 43 15.15 -19.53 -2.37
CA PRO A 43 16.30 -19.29 -3.25
C PRO A 43 15.88 -18.76 -4.62
N SER A 44 16.63 -17.80 -5.16
CA SER A 44 16.34 -17.14 -6.44
C SER A 44 16.33 -18.08 -7.65
N ASP A 45 17.00 -19.22 -7.55
CA ASP A 45 17.07 -20.27 -8.56
C ASP A 45 15.93 -21.32 -8.45
N CYS A 46 15.00 -21.14 -7.52
CA CYS A 46 13.88 -22.06 -7.35
C CYS A 46 12.96 -22.05 -8.61
N PRO A 47 12.80 -23.17 -9.33
CA PRO A 47 12.02 -23.24 -10.58
C PRO A 47 10.52 -23.04 -10.37
N TYR A 48 10.08 -22.92 -9.11
CA TYR A 48 8.70 -22.65 -8.74
C TYR A 48 8.50 -21.22 -8.18
N ILE A 49 9.55 -20.41 -8.07
CA ILE A 49 9.41 -18.96 -7.89
C ILE A 49 9.04 -18.31 -9.23
N SER A 50 9.67 -18.76 -10.32
CA SER A 50 9.49 -18.19 -11.66
C SER A 50 8.04 -18.21 -12.15
N SER A 51 7.22 -19.16 -11.70
CA SER A 51 5.78 -19.23 -12.01
C SER A 51 4.93 -18.17 -11.29
N LEU A 52 5.48 -17.44 -10.31
CA LEU A 52 4.89 -16.20 -9.77
C LEU A 52 5.53 -14.95 -10.40
N ALA A 53 6.69 -15.13 -11.06
CA ALA A 53 7.39 -14.11 -11.81
C ALA A 53 7.00 -14.13 -13.30
N GLU A 54 5.82 -14.67 -13.66
CA GLU A 54 5.26 -14.51 -14.99
C GLU A 54 4.97 -13.02 -15.23
N LYS A 55 5.99 -12.38 -15.82
CA LYS A 55 6.09 -11.02 -16.36
C LYS A 55 5.76 -9.89 -15.38
N LYS A 56 6.54 -9.79 -14.29
CA LYS A 56 6.91 -8.44 -13.85
C LYS A 56 7.81 -7.86 -14.94
N GLU A 57 7.25 -7.06 -15.84
CA GLU A 57 8.05 -6.11 -16.60
C GLU A 57 8.59 -5.10 -15.59
N VAL A 58 9.79 -5.39 -15.08
CA VAL A 58 10.54 -4.52 -14.18
C VAL A 58 11.39 -3.63 -15.06
N GLY A 59 10.99 -2.38 -15.18
CA GLY A 59 11.63 -1.35 -16.01
C GLY A 59 10.78 -0.08 -16.03
N GLU A 60 11.32 1.02 -16.56
CA GLU A 60 10.61 2.29 -16.75
C GLU A 60 9.57 2.19 -17.88
N LEU A 61 8.57 1.32 -17.71
CA LEU A 61 7.42 1.32 -18.60
C LEU A 61 6.82 2.73 -18.62
N PRO A 62 6.40 3.25 -19.79
CA PRO A 62 5.84 4.59 -19.89
C PRO A 62 4.62 4.73 -18.97
N LEU A 63 4.54 5.87 -18.30
CA LEU A 63 3.37 6.23 -17.50
C LEU A 63 2.17 6.39 -18.44
N TYR A 64 1.09 5.66 -18.13
CA TYR A 64 -0.18 5.80 -18.83
C TYR A 64 -1.10 6.77 -18.08
N LYS A 65 -1.27 6.57 -16.78
CA LYS A 65 -2.10 7.45 -15.96
C LYS A 65 -1.70 7.45 -14.50
N VAL A 66 -1.81 8.61 -13.87
CA VAL A 66 -1.63 8.81 -12.43
C VAL A 66 -2.85 9.55 -11.94
N LEU A 67 -3.60 8.93 -11.05
CA LEU A 67 -4.87 9.43 -10.55
C LEU A 67 -4.87 9.42 -9.02
N MET A 68 -5.52 10.43 -8.44
CA MET A 68 -5.72 10.52 -7.00
C MET A 68 -7.12 11.06 -6.71
N THR A 69 -7.78 10.54 -5.69
CA THR A 69 -9.08 11.08 -5.26
C THR A 69 -8.91 12.46 -4.63
N THR A 70 -9.83 13.38 -4.93
CA THR A 70 -9.77 14.77 -4.44
C THR A 70 -10.15 14.93 -2.96
N GLN A 71 -10.90 13.98 -2.40
CA GLN A 71 -11.27 13.99 -0.98
C GLN A 71 -10.03 13.79 -0.11
N LYS A 72 -9.81 14.71 0.84
CA LYS A 72 -8.75 14.61 1.86
C LYS A 72 -9.07 13.53 2.90
N GLY A 73 -8.05 13.03 3.59
CA GLY A 73 -8.19 12.08 4.68
C GLY A 73 -7.91 10.65 4.22
N SER A 74 -8.83 10.02 3.50
CA SER A 74 -8.58 8.73 2.85
C SER A 74 -8.48 8.91 1.33
N ARG A 75 -7.26 8.86 0.80
CA ARG A 75 -6.98 8.99 -0.63
C ARG A 75 -6.76 7.65 -1.29
N SER A 76 -7.48 7.41 -2.38
CA SER A 76 -7.11 6.36 -3.32
C SER A 76 -6.15 6.94 -4.36
N ILE A 77 -5.01 6.29 -4.56
CA ILE A 77 -3.97 6.66 -5.51
C ILE A 77 -3.81 5.51 -6.50
N LEU A 78 -3.97 5.80 -7.79
CA LEU A 78 -3.92 4.81 -8.85
C LEU A 78 -2.85 5.20 -9.88
N VAL A 79 -1.88 4.30 -10.09
CA VAL A 79 -0.79 4.49 -11.05
C VAL A 79 -0.82 3.34 -12.06
N ALA A 80 -0.88 3.69 -13.34
CA ALA A 80 -0.88 2.76 -14.45
C ALA A 80 0.28 3.03 -15.40
N ARG A 81 0.89 1.95 -15.90
CA ARG A 81 1.95 1.98 -16.91
C ARG A 81 1.55 1.12 -18.10
N GLU A 82 1.94 1.55 -19.28
CA GLU A 82 1.67 0.84 -20.53
C GLU A 82 2.80 -0.13 -20.85
N LYS A 83 2.41 -1.37 -21.18
CA LYS A 83 3.30 -2.44 -21.60
C LYS A 83 3.49 -2.42 -23.11
N GLU A 84 4.51 -3.13 -23.59
CA GLU A 84 4.79 -3.26 -25.03
C GLU A 84 3.62 -3.85 -25.83
N ASN A 85 2.80 -4.70 -25.21
CA ASN A 85 1.62 -5.30 -25.84
C ASN A 85 0.41 -4.35 -25.91
N GLY A 86 0.55 -3.09 -25.49
CA GLY A 86 -0.51 -2.07 -25.46
C GLY A 86 -1.51 -2.22 -24.30
N ASN A 87 -1.40 -3.28 -23.50
CA ASN A 87 -2.15 -3.40 -22.25
C ASN A 87 -1.44 -2.66 -21.12
N LEU A 88 -2.11 -2.54 -19.98
CA LEU A 88 -1.64 -1.81 -18.82
C LEU A 88 -1.30 -2.77 -17.68
N GLN A 89 -0.34 -2.36 -16.86
CA GLN A 89 -0.26 -2.80 -15.47
C GLN A 89 -0.61 -1.61 -14.57
N PHE A 90 -1.28 -1.86 -13.45
CA PHE A 90 -1.61 -0.79 -12.50
C PHE A 90 -1.59 -1.25 -11.05
N ILE A 91 -1.41 -0.27 -10.17
CA ILE A 91 -1.57 -0.37 -8.72
C ILE A 91 -2.57 0.70 -8.27
N SER A 92 -3.42 0.35 -7.31
CA SER A 92 -4.30 1.26 -6.59
C SER A 92 -4.01 1.09 -5.09
N ALA A 93 -3.53 2.15 -4.44
CA ALA A 93 -3.23 2.19 -3.01
C ALA A 93 -4.22 3.11 -2.29
N LEU A 94 -4.79 2.64 -1.18
CA LEU A 94 -5.65 3.43 -0.31
C LEU A 94 -4.82 3.90 0.90
N VAL A 95 -4.65 5.20 1.03
CA VAL A 95 -3.86 5.83 2.10
C VAL A 95 -4.76 6.71 2.96
N ASP A 96 -4.76 6.44 4.25
CA ASP A 96 -5.29 7.33 5.28
C ASP A 96 -4.18 8.27 5.76
N GLU A 97 -4.28 9.53 5.36
CA GLU A 97 -3.32 10.58 5.63
C GLU A 97 -3.29 11.03 7.10
N TRP A 98 -4.35 10.75 7.87
CA TRP A 98 -4.56 11.33 9.20
C TRP A 98 -4.52 10.31 10.33
N LYS A 99 -4.57 9.02 10.02
CA LYS A 99 -4.67 7.99 11.05
C LYS A 99 -3.89 6.73 10.76
N MET A 100 -4.37 5.88 9.85
CA MET A 100 -3.83 4.53 9.67
C MET A 100 -2.67 4.40 8.68
N GLY A 101 -2.43 5.40 7.84
CA GLY A 101 -1.45 5.28 6.76
C GLY A 101 -1.94 4.38 5.62
N LEU A 102 -1.07 3.54 5.07
CA LEU A 102 -1.42 2.63 3.97
C LEU A 102 -2.40 1.54 4.45
N LYS A 103 -3.69 1.69 4.11
CA LYS A 103 -4.79 0.80 4.52
C LYS A 103 -4.89 -0.44 3.64
N ASP A 104 -4.91 -0.23 2.32
CA ASP A 104 -5.19 -1.29 1.36
C ASP A 104 -4.46 -1.06 0.02
N CYS A 105 -4.33 -2.11 -0.77
CA CYS A 105 -3.76 -2.06 -2.10
C CYS A 105 -4.31 -3.19 -2.97
N PHE A 106 -4.59 -2.88 -4.24
CA PHE A 106 -4.80 -3.91 -5.26
C PHE A 106 -4.17 -3.49 -6.59
N GLY A 107 -4.09 -4.41 -7.54
CA GLY A 107 -3.50 -4.13 -8.84
C GLY A 107 -3.72 -5.27 -9.83
N LYS A 108 -3.31 -5.04 -11.08
CA LYS A 108 -3.25 -6.06 -12.13
C LYS A 108 -1.97 -5.88 -12.95
N HIS A 109 -1.37 -7.01 -13.36
CA HIS A 109 -0.18 -7.02 -14.21
C HIS A 109 -0.49 -6.89 -15.71
N ASP A 110 -1.73 -7.16 -16.12
CA ASP A 110 -2.14 -7.10 -17.51
C ASP A 110 -3.64 -6.83 -17.59
N VAL A 111 -4.01 -5.66 -18.10
CA VAL A 111 -5.40 -5.24 -18.27
C VAL A 111 -5.54 -4.39 -19.54
N SER A 112 -6.59 -4.62 -20.32
CA SER A 112 -6.84 -3.77 -21.50
C SER A 112 -7.15 -2.32 -21.09
N LYS A 113 -6.77 -1.36 -21.93
CA LYS A 113 -7.14 0.07 -21.72
C LYS A 113 -8.64 0.26 -21.52
N LYS A 114 -9.48 -0.51 -22.23
CA LYS A 114 -10.94 -0.48 -22.09
C LYS A 114 -11.41 -0.91 -20.71
N GLU A 115 -10.87 -2.01 -20.18
CA GLU A 115 -11.22 -2.49 -18.84
C GLU A 115 -10.71 -1.54 -17.75
N PHE A 116 -9.50 -1.03 -17.90
CA PHE A 116 -8.93 -0.01 -17.01
C PHE A 116 -9.80 1.25 -16.96
N ASN A 117 -10.19 1.79 -18.13
CA ASN A 117 -11.04 2.99 -18.19
C ASN A 117 -12.43 2.74 -17.57
N LYS A 118 -12.99 1.53 -17.69
CA LYS A 118 -14.22 1.16 -16.98
C LYS A 118 -14.04 1.13 -15.46
N LEU A 119 -12.89 0.69 -14.97
CA LEU A 119 -12.56 0.70 -13.54
C LEU A 119 -12.47 2.15 -13.03
N VAL A 120 -11.74 3.01 -13.74
CA VAL A 120 -11.60 4.43 -13.39
C VAL A 120 -12.94 5.15 -13.43
N ALA A 121 -13.76 4.91 -14.45
CA ALA A 121 -15.06 5.58 -14.61
C ALA A 121 -16.07 5.27 -13.49
N ARG A 122 -15.88 4.18 -12.73
CA ARG A 122 -16.71 3.86 -11.55
C ARG A 122 -16.37 4.72 -10.33
N MET A 123 -15.28 5.47 -10.40
CA MET A 123 -14.71 6.25 -9.30
C MET A 123 -14.59 7.72 -9.76
N PRO A 124 -15.71 8.47 -9.80
CA PRO A 124 -15.75 9.82 -10.39
C PRO A 124 -14.91 10.86 -9.63
N GLN A 125 -14.43 10.53 -8.43
CA GLN A 125 -13.64 11.42 -7.59
C GLN A 125 -12.16 11.48 -7.97
N TYR A 126 -11.70 10.65 -8.92
CA TYR A 126 -10.32 10.70 -9.38
C TYR A 126 -10.05 11.95 -10.22
N ALA A 127 -9.00 12.66 -9.86
CA ALA A 127 -8.36 13.68 -10.67
C ALA A 127 -6.97 13.20 -11.13
N ASP A 128 -6.46 13.76 -12.22
CA ASP A 128 -5.06 13.56 -12.61
C ASP A 128 -4.14 14.15 -11.52
N ALA A 129 -3.03 13.45 -11.26
CA ALA A 129 -2.12 13.79 -10.17
C ALA A 129 -0.66 13.57 -10.58
N GLU A 130 0.26 14.22 -9.85
CA GLU A 130 1.69 14.08 -10.07
C GLU A 130 2.25 12.82 -9.41
N LEU A 131 3.10 12.08 -10.12
CA LEU A 131 3.64 10.81 -9.61
C LEU A 131 4.47 11.01 -8.34
N ASN A 132 5.25 12.09 -8.25
CA ASN A 132 6.10 12.35 -7.09
C ASN A 132 5.25 12.66 -5.84
N GLU A 133 4.20 13.46 -5.98
CA GLU A 133 3.24 13.70 -4.90
C GLU A 133 2.60 12.38 -4.43
N CYS A 134 2.12 11.56 -5.38
CA CYS A 134 1.55 10.25 -5.08
C CYS A 134 2.55 9.35 -4.32
N ARG A 135 3.82 9.35 -4.72
CA ARG A 135 4.88 8.58 -4.06
C ARG A 135 5.15 9.06 -2.65
N GLU A 136 5.18 10.37 -2.42
CA GLU A 136 5.38 10.95 -1.10
C GLU A 136 4.23 10.58 -0.15
N ILE A 137 2.99 10.67 -0.61
CA ILE A 137 1.80 10.27 0.18
C ILE A 137 1.86 8.79 0.52
N ILE A 138 2.16 7.92 -0.46
CA ILE A 138 2.27 6.47 -0.24
C ILE A 138 3.43 6.16 0.72
N LYS A 139 4.60 6.79 0.54
CA LYS A 139 5.77 6.57 1.40
C LYS A 139 5.47 7.00 2.84
N ARG A 140 4.85 8.17 3.04
CA ARG A 140 4.38 8.61 4.37
C ARG A 140 3.36 7.64 4.94
N GLY A 141 2.41 7.15 4.14
CA GLY A 141 1.43 6.15 4.56
C GLY A 141 2.05 4.83 5.02
N ILE A 142 3.14 4.39 4.38
CA ILE A 142 3.92 3.22 4.84
C ILE A 142 4.55 3.51 6.21
N LEU A 143 5.21 4.66 6.36
CA LEU A 143 5.86 5.05 7.62
C LEU A 143 4.83 5.15 8.77
N VAL A 144 3.65 5.70 8.49
CA VAL A 144 2.54 5.76 9.46
C VAL A 144 2.15 4.36 9.89
N ALA A 145 1.80 3.49 8.92
CA ALA A 145 1.36 2.13 9.21
C ALA A 145 2.40 1.35 10.03
N GLU A 146 3.68 1.47 9.69
CA GLU A 146 4.78 0.84 10.43
C GLU A 146 4.91 1.39 11.86
N ALA A 147 4.82 2.71 12.06
CA ALA A 147 4.95 3.35 13.37
C ALA A 147 3.84 2.97 14.36
N ILE A 148 2.66 2.56 13.86
CA ILE A 148 1.55 2.06 14.69
C ILE A 148 1.46 0.53 14.71
N GLY A 149 2.41 -0.17 14.08
CA GLY A 149 2.50 -1.63 14.10
C GLY A 149 1.54 -2.36 13.16
N LEU A 150 0.97 -1.66 12.17
CA LEU A 150 0.14 -2.28 11.13
C LEU A 150 1.00 -3.01 10.10
N LYS A 151 0.43 -4.09 9.54
CA LYS A 151 1.08 -4.84 8.46
C LYS A 151 0.78 -4.20 7.12
N ILE A 152 1.82 -3.90 6.36
CA ILE A 152 1.70 -3.49 4.96
C ILE A 152 0.97 -4.57 4.14
N PRO A 153 -0.07 -4.23 3.34
CA PRO A 153 -0.82 -5.17 2.51
C PRO A 153 0.09 -6.03 1.63
N LYS A 154 -0.24 -7.32 1.46
CA LYS A 154 0.59 -8.25 0.69
C LYS A 154 0.63 -7.86 -0.78
N GLU A 155 -0.51 -7.44 -1.30
CA GLU A 155 -0.74 -6.94 -2.65
C GLU A 155 0.16 -5.74 -2.95
N PHE A 156 0.35 -4.84 -1.97
CA PHE A 156 1.27 -3.72 -2.13
C PHE A 156 2.69 -4.20 -2.42
N ARG A 157 3.17 -5.24 -1.73
CA ARG A 157 4.52 -5.81 -1.98
C ARG A 157 4.65 -6.40 -3.38
N VAL A 158 3.55 -6.92 -3.94
CA VAL A 158 3.50 -7.48 -5.29
C VAL A 158 3.60 -6.36 -6.33
N PHE A 159 2.84 -5.27 -6.16
CA PHE A 159 2.65 -4.23 -7.17
C PHE A 159 3.49 -2.96 -6.98
N LYS A 160 4.14 -2.76 -5.83
CA LYS A 160 4.86 -1.49 -5.50
C LYS A 160 5.88 -1.06 -6.55
N TYR A 161 6.44 -2.00 -7.31
CA TYR A 161 7.39 -1.70 -8.39
C TYR A 161 6.78 -0.82 -9.49
N ILE A 162 5.45 -0.82 -9.67
CA ILE A 162 4.74 0.06 -10.62
C ILE A 162 4.89 1.54 -10.22
N LEU A 163 5.01 1.81 -8.92
CA LEU A 163 5.30 3.15 -8.40
C LEU A 163 6.74 3.57 -8.69
N GLY A 164 7.62 2.67 -9.10
CA GLY A 164 9.07 2.90 -9.19
C GLY A 164 9.76 2.75 -7.84
N ASP A 165 10.93 3.36 -7.71
CA ASP A 165 11.76 3.26 -6.51
C ASP A 165 11.29 4.21 -5.41
N LEU A 166 10.56 3.66 -4.43
CA LEU A 166 10.09 4.39 -3.25
C LEU A 166 11.18 4.61 -2.20
N ASP A 167 12.35 3.99 -2.32
CA ASP A 167 13.44 4.17 -1.35
C ASP A 167 14.20 5.48 -1.59
N LYS A 168 14.08 6.04 -2.80
CA LYS A 168 14.57 7.39 -3.17
C LYS A 168 13.65 8.53 -2.77
N VAL A 169 12.46 8.23 -2.24
CA VAL A 169 11.47 9.24 -1.85
C VAL A 169 11.75 9.66 -0.42
N GLU A 170 12.22 10.89 -0.25
CA GLU A 170 12.44 11.48 1.06
C GLU A 170 11.13 12.02 1.63
N VAL A 171 10.83 11.63 2.87
CA VAL A 171 9.65 12.11 3.59
C VAL A 171 10.15 12.91 4.78
N THR A 172 10.03 14.23 4.70
CA THR A 172 10.44 15.15 5.76
C THR A 172 9.27 15.53 6.66
N GLY A 173 9.57 16.18 7.79
CA GLY A 173 8.57 16.70 8.73
C GLY A 173 7.87 15.63 9.57
N SER A 174 6.76 16.00 10.20
CA SER A 174 6.00 15.18 11.13
C SER A 174 5.31 14.02 10.42
N LEU A 175 5.12 12.91 11.15
CA LEU A 175 4.50 11.70 10.61
C LEU A 175 3.07 11.94 10.08
N TYR A 176 2.29 12.74 10.81
CA TYR A 176 0.95 13.20 10.43
C TYR A 176 0.97 14.67 10.04
N ARG A 177 0.03 15.08 9.18
CA ARG A 177 -0.09 16.46 8.70
C ARG A 177 -1.37 17.12 9.21
N CYS A 178 -1.33 18.45 9.28
CA CYS A 178 -2.48 19.29 9.63
C CYS A 178 -3.74 18.90 8.84
N PHE A 179 -4.83 18.69 9.56
CA PHE A 179 -6.15 18.37 9.01
C PHE A 179 -6.64 19.45 8.02
N GLU A 180 -6.44 20.72 8.37
CA GLU A 180 -6.96 21.86 7.61
C GLU A 180 -6.21 22.04 6.27
N CYS A 181 -4.92 22.37 6.36
CA CYS A 181 -4.13 22.71 5.18
C CYS A 181 -3.52 21.49 4.47
N GLY A 182 -3.48 20.31 5.11
CA GLY A 182 -2.88 19.09 4.57
C GLY A 182 -1.34 19.12 4.48
N LYS A 183 -0.70 20.23 4.87
CA LYS A 183 0.74 20.46 4.67
C LYS A 183 1.51 20.74 5.95
N GLY A 184 0.91 21.43 6.91
CA GLY A 184 1.58 21.82 8.14
C GLY A 184 2.02 20.62 8.97
N ASP A 185 3.23 20.70 9.51
CA ASP A 185 3.70 19.72 10.50
C ASP A 185 2.89 19.82 11.79
N LEU A 186 2.73 18.67 12.45
CA LEU A 186 2.11 18.56 13.76
C LEU A 186 3.20 18.34 14.83
N PRO A 187 3.06 18.94 16.02
CA PRO A 187 3.94 18.69 17.16
C PRO A 187 4.01 17.20 17.54
N ASP A 188 5.15 16.78 18.11
CA ASP A 188 5.42 15.36 18.43
C ASP A 188 4.45 14.78 19.46
N ASP A 189 4.02 15.57 20.45
CA ASP A 189 3.02 15.17 21.44
C ASP A 189 1.65 14.89 20.79
N ILE A 190 1.26 15.70 19.81
CA ILE A 190 0.06 15.47 19.00
C ILE A 190 0.24 14.22 18.14
N VAL A 191 1.41 14.03 17.53
CA VAL A 191 1.70 12.81 16.74
C VAL A 191 1.57 11.55 17.61
N GLU A 192 2.06 11.56 18.85
CA GLU A 192 1.90 10.43 19.76
C GLU A 192 0.44 10.20 20.18
N GLN A 193 -0.33 11.26 20.42
CA GLN A 193 -1.77 11.15 20.68
C GLN A 193 -2.52 10.48 19.52
N ILE A 194 -2.22 10.89 18.27
CA ILE A 194 -2.81 10.27 17.07
C ILE A 194 -2.49 8.77 17.03
N LYS A 195 -1.24 8.39 17.30
CA LYS A 195 -0.83 6.98 17.34
C LYS A 195 -1.58 6.20 18.42
N GLU A 196 -1.73 6.76 19.61
CA GLU A 196 -2.42 6.12 20.73
C GLU A 196 -3.90 5.85 20.40
N VAL A 197 -4.62 6.88 19.95
CA VAL A 197 -6.01 6.77 19.51
C VAL A 197 -6.15 5.76 18.38
N THR A 198 -5.22 5.78 17.42
CA THR A 198 -5.23 4.83 16.29
C THR A 198 -5.04 3.40 16.76
N ARG A 199 -4.06 3.13 17.64
CA ARG A 199 -3.83 1.79 18.19
C ARG A 199 -5.04 1.28 18.96
N HIS A 200 -5.69 2.14 19.74
CA HIS A 200 -6.93 1.81 20.45
C HIS A 200 -8.04 1.40 19.47
N ASP A 201 -8.30 2.22 18.45
CA ASP A 201 -9.37 1.95 17.49
C ASP A 201 -9.09 0.73 16.61
N VAL A 202 -7.83 0.49 16.26
CA VAL A 202 -7.40 -0.74 15.59
C VAL A 202 -7.67 -1.96 16.48
N ALA A 203 -7.30 -1.90 17.76
CA ALA A 203 -7.54 -2.99 18.71
C ALA A 203 -9.03 -3.26 18.93
N ALA A 204 -9.85 -2.21 18.92
CA ALA A 204 -11.30 -2.29 19.01
C ALA A 204 -11.97 -2.73 17.69
N GLY A 205 -11.24 -2.76 16.58
CA GLY A 205 -11.77 -3.11 15.26
C GLY A 205 -12.78 -2.10 14.71
N VAL A 206 -12.67 -0.83 15.12
CA VAL A 206 -13.63 0.23 14.74
C VAL A 206 -13.15 1.15 13.63
N CYS A 207 -11.88 1.05 13.21
CA CYS A 207 -11.36 1.82 12.08
C CYS A 207 -12.15 1.56 10.78
N GLY A 208 -12.52 2.63 10.07
CA GLY A 208 -13.35 2.59 8.88
C GLY A 208 -14.85 2.37 9.16
N THR A 209 -15.28 2.42 10.43
CA THR A 209 -16.69 2.28 10.83
C THR A 209 -17.22 3.58 11.44
N GLU A 210 -18.52 3.69 11.62
CA GLU A 210 -19.15 4.85 12.29
C GLU A 210 -18.69 5.04 13.76
N LYS A 211 -18.09 4.00 14.36
CA LYS A 211 -17.55 4.03 15.73
C LYS A 211 -16.09 4.48 15.77
N GLU A 212 -15.51 4.81 14.62
CA GLU A 212 -14.15 5.29 14.53
C GLU A 212 -14.00 6.66 15.23
N THR A 213 -12.96 6.81 16.05
CA THR A 213 -12.61 8.09 16.64
C THR A 213 -12.09 9.05 15.56
N MET A 214 -12.78 10.17 15.38
CA MET A 214 -12.39 11.21 14.43
C MET A 214 -11.28 12.08 15.02
N ILE A 215 -10.25 12.35 14.22
CA ILE A 215 -9.06 13.08 14.63
C ILE A 215 -8.96 14.39 13.84
N TYR A 216 -8.96 15.52 14.56
CA TYR A 216 -8.90 16.86 13.98
C TYR A 216 -7.78 17.68 14.64
N PHE A 217 -6.54 17.45 14.20
CA PHE A 217 -5.39 18.23 14.67
C PHE A 217 -4.91 19.20 13.60
N VAL A 218 -4.66 20.45 14.00
CA VAL A 218 -4.24 21.55 13.14
C VAL A 218 -2.85 22.06 13.54
N CYS A 219 -2.06 22.50 12.56
CA CYS A 219 -0.74 23.09 12.81
C CYS A 219 -0.85 24.50 13.40
N ASP A 220 0.23 24.98 14.00
CA ASP A 220 0.25 26.28 14.70
C ASP A 220 -0.07 27.47 13.78
N LYS A 221 0.30 27.38 12.50
CA LYS A 221 -0.08 28.41 11.51
C LYS A 221 -1.60 28.50 11.38
N CYS A 222 -2.27 27.36 11.14
CA CYS A 222 -3.72 27.32 10.98
C CYS A 222 -4.47 27.60 12.29
N LYS A 223 -3.84 27.39 13.46
CA LYS A 223 -4.40 27.83 14.75
C LYS A 223 -4.42 29.36 14.84
N ARG A 224 -3.29 30.01 14.57
CA ARG A 224 -3.16 31.47 14.63
C ARG A 224 -4.09 32.19 13.65
N GLU A 225 -4.17 31.71 12.41
CA GLU A 225 -5.08 32.27 11.41
C GLU A 225 -6.55 32.26 11.88
N LYS A 226 -6.97 31.23 12.61
CA LYS A 226 -8.34 31.16 13.18
C LYS A 226 -8.53 32.07 14.39
N GLU A 227 -7.49 32.27 15.20
CA GLU A 227 -7.54 33.17 16.36
C GLU A 227 -7.62 34.63 15.93
N GLU A 228 -6.91 35.01 14.87
CA GLU A 228 -6.95 36.35 14.25
C GLU A 228 -8.33 36.64 13.62
N GLU A 229 -8.93 35.67 12.91
CA GLU A 229 -10.29 35.80 12.35
C GLU A 229 -11.37 35.97 13.42
N VAL A 230 -11.18 35.45 14.64
CA VAL A 230 -12.15 35.59 15.75
C VAL A 230 -11.95 36.93 16.48
N GLY A 231 -10.70 37.38 16.64
CA GLY A 231 -10.38 38.67 17.26
C GLY A 231 -10.91 39.87 16.47
N GLU A 232 -10.86 39.82 15.13
CA GLU A 232 -11.41 40.88 14.28
C GLU A 232 -12.95 41.00 14.36
N VAL A 233 -13.67 39.94 14.76
CA VAL A 233 -15.14 39.98 14.91
C VAL A 233 -15.56 40.53 16.28
N GLU A 234 -14.69 40.41 17.30
CA GLU A 234 -14.95 40.95 18.64
C GLU A 234 -14.62 42.45 18.78
N GLU A 235 -13.72 43.00 17.96
CA GLU A 235 -13.43 44.45 17.94
C GLU A 235 -14.44 45.29 17.13
N VAL A 236 -15.40 44.66 16.44
CA VAL A 236 -16.41 45.34 15.60
C VAL A 236 -17.81 45.37 16.27
N LYS A 237 -17.89 45.25 17.60
CA LYS A 237 -19.15 45.36 18.37
C LYS A 237 -19.17 46.51 19.37
#